data_AF-T1A6V5-F1
#
_entry.id   AF-T1A6V5-F1
#
_cell.length_a   1.000
_cell.length_b   1.000
_cell.length_c   1.000
_cell.angle_alpha   90.00
_cell.angle_beta   90.00
_cell.angle_gamma   90.00
#
_symmetry.space_group_name_H-M   'P 1'
#
loop_
_entity.id
_entity.type
_entity.pdbx_description
1 polymer ?
#
loop_
_entity_poly.entity_id
_entity_poly.type
_entity_poly.pdbx_seq_one_letter_code
_entity_poly.pdbx_strand_id
1 'polypeptide(L)'
;MAHLHAVADTAELRAAYAEAEQRMTKVQARLGQHRGLHEAVRAVRERADFAQLGAAERALVEHTLRDFRLSGVALEEPARTRFRAIAQELSQLGTGFEEAVLDAGEAWHEHVTDERDLDGLPPSARDILASYAREAGLDGFLITLRQPAVQAVLTHADNRALRERVYWAWNTRASDQGPQAGEYDNSARIAQILALRHEAAQLLGFADAAELSLADKMAPDVATVRAFLDDLVQRARPRGREEREALRAYAAAELALPNLESWDVAWAAEKLRAARHALDEEQLKPYFPLPQVLDGLFAILARVFGISLREPGGASVWHPDVRYAQVFDADGR
;
A
#
# COMPACT_ATOMS: atom_id res chain seq x y z
N MET A 1 -6.44 16.01 -7.50
CA MET A 1 -7.54 15.04 -7.48
C MET A 1 -7.08 13.69 -6.94
N ALA A 2 -5.99 13.09 -7.44
CA ALA A 2 -5.46 11.82 -6.90
C ALA A 2 -5.30 11.80 -5.36
N HIS A 3 -4.78 12.88 -4.75
CA HIS A 3 -4.69 12.95 -3.30
C HIS A 3 -6.04 12.85 -2.59
N LEU A 4 -7.05 13.64 -3.02
CA LEU A 4 -8.39 13.60 -2.42
C LEU A 4 -9.08 12.26 -2.66
N HIS A 5 -8.91 11.66 -3.84
CA HIS A 5 -9.42 10.31 -4.14
C HIS A 5 -8.84 9.24 -3.19
N ALA A 6 -7.62 9.45 -2.68
CA ALA A 6 -7.00 8.52 -1.73
C ALA A 6 -7.39 8.75 -0.26
N VAL A 7 -7.83 9.95 0.13
CA VAL A 7 -7.99 10.32 1.56
C VAL A 7 -9.36 10.89 1.94
N ALA A 8 -10.20 11.24 0.97
CA ALA A 8 -11.50 11.88 1.14
C ALA A 8 -12.40 11.57 -0.07
N ASP A 9 -12.51 10.28 -0.38
CA ASP A 9 -13.19 9.81 -1.58
C ASP A 9 -14.72 9.93 -1.48
N THR A 10 -15.38 10.21 -2.62
CA THR A 10 -16.84 10.23 -2.75
C THR A 10 -17.25 9.69 -4.12
N ALA A 11 -18.50 9.26 -4.27
CA ALA A 11 -19.00 8.76 -5.56
C ALA A 11 -18.85 9.80 -6.69
N GLU A 12 -19.09 11.08 -6.40
CA GLU A 12 -18.89 12.17 -7.36
C GLU A 12 -17.42 12.37 -7.71
N LEU A 13 -16.53 12.26 -6.71
CA LEU A 13 -15.09 12.37 -6.92
C LEU A 13 -14.54 11.20 -7.73
N ARG A 14 -14.96 9.94 -7.47
CA ARG A 14 -14.58 8.77 -8.28
C ARG A 14 -14.90 8.97 -9.75
N ALA A 15 -16.14 9.37 -10.05
CA ALA A 15 -16.59 9.61 -11.43
C ALA A 15 -15.74 10.69 -12.13
N ALA A 16 -15.49 11.81 -11.45
CA ALA A 16 -14.66 12.89 -11.99
C ALA A 16 -13.18 12.47 -12.12
N TYR A 17 -12.67 11.69 -11.17
CA TYR A 17 -11.31 11.18 -11.17
C TYR A 17 -11.07 10.22 -12.33
N ALA A 18 -11.95 9.25 -12.55
CA ALA A 18 -11.85 8.29 -13.65
C ALA A 18 -11.81 9.00 -15.02
N GLU A 19 -12.66 10.01 -15.24
CA GLU A 19 -12.63 10.80 -16.49
C GLU A 19 -11.31 11.57 -16.64
N ALA A 20 -10.83 12.20 -15.57
CA ALA A 20 -9.60 12.97 -15.58
C ALA A 20 -8.37 12.08 -15.81
N GLU A 21 -8.35 10.88 -15.21
CA GLU A 21 -7.28 9.90 -15.36
C GLU A 21 -7.14 9.46 -16.83
N GLN A 22 -8.24 9.13 -17.50
CA GLN A 22 -8.21 8.80 -18.93
C GLN A 22 -7.61 9.91 -19.80
N ARG A 23 -8.00 11.17 -19.53
CA ARG A 23 -7.46 12.33 -20.25
C ARG A 23 -5.97 12.51 -19.96
N MET A 24 -5.55 12.36 -18.71
CA MET A 24 -4.16 12.48 -18.29
C MET A 24 -3.28 11.40 -18.92
N THR A 25 -3.70 10.13 -18.88
CA THR A 25 -2.99 9.00 -19.49
C THR A 25 -2.79 9.22 -20.99
N LYS A 26 -3.79 9.77 -21.70
CA LYS A 26 -3.66 10.13 -23.13
C LYS A 26 -2.65 11.25 -23.37
N VAL A 27 -2.60 12.27 -22.51
CA VAL A 27 -1.62 13.36 -22.62
C VAL A 27 -0.21 12.85 -22.33
N GLN A 28 -0.03 12.09 -21.25
CA GLN A 28 1.25 11.50 -20.87
C GLN A 28 1.80 10.58 -21.98
N ALA A 29 0.98 9.69 -22.53
CA ALA A 29 1.37 8.80 -23.63
C ALA A 29 1.75 9.58 -24.91
N ARG A 30 1.09 10.72 -25.18
CA ARG A 30 1.46 11.60 -26.29
C ARG A 30 2.79 12.31 -26.05
N LEU A 31 2.99 12.86 -24.85
CA LEU A 31 4.22 13.54 -24.46
C LEU A 31 5.42 12.59 -24.48
N GLY A 32 5.30 11.43 -23.83
CA GLY A 32 6.37 10.42 -23.80
C GLY A 32 6.71 9.81 -25.15
N GLN A 33 5.83 9.96 -26.16
CA GLN A 33 6.11 9.53 -27.53
C GLN A 33 6.31 10.70 -28.51
N HIS A 34 6.49 11.92 -28.01
CA HIS A 34 6.66 13.08 -28.85
C HIS A 34 8.09 13.13 -29.42
N ARG A 35 8.26 12.68 -30.68
CA ARG A 35 9.57 12.60 -31.34
C ARG A 35 10.33 13.94 -31.32
N GLY A 36 9.66 15.07 -31.55
CA GLY A 36 10.33 16.38 -31.51
C GLY A 36 10.88 16.76 -30.12
N LEU A 37 10.26 16.29 -29.03
CA LEU A 37 10.77 16.57 -27.68
C LEU A 37 11.94 15.64 -27.36
N HIS A 38 11.82 14.36 -27.73
CA HIS A 38 12.93 13.41 -27.65
C HIS A 38 14.15 13.89 -28.44
N GLU A 39 13.97 14.38 -29.66
CA GLU A 39 15.02 14.95 -30.50
C GLU A 39 15.67 16.18 -29.87
N ALA A 40 14.89 17.07 -29.26
CA ALA A 40 15.43 18.24 -28.56
C ALA A 40 16.31 17.83 -27.37
N VAL A 41 15.87 16.85 -26.57
CA VAL A 41 16.67 16.32 -25.44
C VAL A 41 17.91 15.58 -25.95
N ARG A 42 17.78 14.81 -27.04
CA ARG A 42 18.91 14.12 -27.68
C ARG A 42 19.97 15.10 -28.19
N ALA A 43 19.55 16.21 -28.80
CA ALA A 43 20.46 17.26 -29.25
C ALA A 43 21.28 17.84 -28.08
N VAL A 44 20.70 17.99 -26.89
CA VAL A 44 21.44 18.40 -25.69
C VAL A 44 22.49 17.35 -25.30
N ARG A 45 22.13 16.06 -25.34
CA ARG A 45 23.04 14.95 -25.03
C ARG A 45 24.22 14.84 -26.01
N GLU A 46 24.02 15.24 -27.26
CA GLU A 46 25.00 15.18 -28.35
C GLU A 46 25.91 16.43 -28.44
N ARG A 47 25.67 17.47 -27.63
CA ARG A 47 26.54 18.64 -27.57
C ARG A 47 27.96 18.26 -27.14
N ALA A 48 28.96 18.91 -27.73
CA ALA A 48 30.37 18.69 -27.40
C ALA A 48 30.71 19.01 -25.93
N ASP A 49 29.97 19.92 -25.30
CA ASP A 49 30.16 20.33 -23.91
C ASP A 49 29.28 19.55 -22.91
N PHE A 50 28.53 18.53 -23.33
CA PHE A 50 27.64 17.77 -22.44
C PHE A 50 28.39 17.18 -21.22
N ALA A 51 29.62 16.71 -21.42
CA ALA A 51 30.45 16.16 -20.35
C ALA A 51 30.87 17.21 -19.30
N GLN A 52 30.75 18.51 -19.60
CA GLN A 52 31.09 19.63 -18.71
C GLN A 52 29.90 20.07 -17.85
N LEU A 53 28.67 19.60 -18.15
CA LEU A 53 27.48 19.91 -17.37
C LEU A 53 27.55 19.31 -15.95
N GLY A 54 26.84 19.93 -15.02
CA GLY A 54 26.72 19.45 -13.65
C GLY A 54 26.08 18.05 -13.60
N ALA A 55 26.38 17.31 -12.53
CA ALA A 55 25.85 15.94 -12.37
C ALA A 55 24.32 15.87 -12.46
N ALA A 56 23.62 16.84 -11.85
CA ALA A 56 22.15 16.90 -11.88
C ALA A 56 21.60 17.16 -13.29
N GLU A 57 22.23 18.05 -14.07
CA GLU A 57 21.82 18.37 -15.44
C GLU A 57 22.03 17.18 -16.38
N ARG A 58 23.18 16.50 -16.24
CA ARG A 58 23.46 15.27 -17.01
C ARG A 58 22.46 14.17 -16.68
N ALA A 59 22.20 13.94 -15.40
CA ALA A 59 21.23 12.96 -14.95
C ALA A 59 19.82 13.27 -15.46
N LEU A 60 19.40 14.54 -15.44
CA LEU A 60 18.10 14.95 -16.00
C LEU A 60 17.99 14.56 -17.48
N VAL A 61 19.02 14.86 -18.29
CA VAL A 61 19.01 14.52 -19.73
C VAL A 61 19.00 13.00 -19.95
N GLU A 62 19.84 12.27 -19.24
CA GLU A 62 19.96 10.80 -19.36
C GLU A 62 18.68 10.08 -18.93
N HIS A 63 18.10 10.46 -17.79
CA HIS A 63 16.82 9.94 -17.32
C HIS A 63 15.70 10.29 -18.29
N THR A 64 15.64 11.53 -18.78
CA THR A 64 14.61 11.94 -19.75
C THR A 64 14.67 11.09 -21.03
N LEU A 65 15.87 10.84 -21.58
CA LEU A 65 16.05 9.98 -22.76
C LEU A 65 15.64 8.53 -22.49
N ARG A 66 16.01 7.99 -21.32
CA ARG A 66 15.56 6.66 -20.89
C ARG A 66 14.03 6.60 -20.83
N ASP A 67 13.38 7.59 -20.23
CA ASP A 67 11.93 7.61 -20.02
C ASP A 67 11.17 7.77 -21.36
N PHE A 68 11.73 8.51 -22.33
CA PHE A 68 11.24 8.51 -23.72
C PHE A 68 11.31 7.12 -24.37
N ARG A 69 12.42 6.39 -24.18
CA ARG A 69 12.56 5.01 -24.67
C ARG A 69 11.51 4.10 -24.02
N LEU A 70 11.36 4.17 -22.69
CA LEU A 70 10.37 3.38 -21.93
C LEU A 70 8.92 3.77 -22.25
N SER A 71 8.69 4.98 -22.75
CA SER A 71 7.39 5.41 -23.29
C SER A 71 7.12 4.92 -24.73
N GLY A 72 8.08 4.24 -25.36
CA GLY A 72 7.95 3.71 -26.71
C GLY A 72 8.08 4.77 -27.81
N VAL A 73 8.87 5.83 -27.60
CA VAL A 73 9.06 6.89 -28.62
C VAL A 73 9.60 6.35 -29.96
N ALA A 74 10.41 5.29 -29.89
CA ALA A 74 11.04 4.63 -31.03
C ALA A 74 10.12 3.60 -31.72
N LEU A 75 8.94 3.32 -31.16
CA LEU A 75 7.98 2.41 -31.79
C LEU A 75 7.45 3.03 -33.09
N GLU A 76 7.32 2.18 -34.10
CA GLU A 76 6.64 2.49 -35.34
C GLU A 76 5.22 1.89 -35.34
N GLU A 77 4.38 2.31 -36.28
CA GLU A 77 3.05 1.74 -36.43
C GLU A 77 3.14 0.30 -36.97
N PRO A 78 2.26 -0.64 -36.52
CA PRO A 78 1.13 -0.44 -35.60
C PRO A 78 1.47 -0.55 -34.11
N ALA A 79 2.71 -0.93 -33.76
CA ALA A 79 3.14 -1.17 -32.38
C ALA A 79 2.97 0.05 -31.48
N ARG A 80 3.25 1.24 -32.00
CA ARG A 80 3.09 2.51 -31.29
C ARG A 80 1.65 2.77 -30.85
N THR A 81 0.68 2.57 -31.75
CA THR A 81 -0.75 2.69 -31.42
C THR A 81 -1.17 1.64 -30.40
N ARG A 82 -0.74 0.39 -30.56
CA ARG A 82 -1.04 -0.67 -29.59
C ARG A 82 -0.49 -0.36 -28.19
N PHE A 83 0.76 0.11 -28.10
CA PHE A 83 1.37 0.49 -26.81
C PHE A 83 0.57 1.58 -26.08
N ARG A 84 0.05 2.57 -26.82
CA ARG A 84 -0.83 3.60 -26.24
C ARG A 84 -2.16 3.04 -25.75
N ALA A 85 -2.76 2.11 -26.49
CA ALA A 85 -4.00 1.45 -26.10
C ALA A 85 -3.79 0.63 -24.82
N ILE A 86 -2.69 -0.14 -24.75
CA ILE A 86 -2.32 -0.89 -23.54
C ILE A 86 -2.20 0.02 -22.32
N ALA A 87 -1.55 1.19 -22.45
CA ALA A 87 -1.44 2.14 -21.34
C ALA A 87 -2.81 2.65 -20.84
N GLN A 88 -3.77 2.86 -21.75
CA GLN A 88 -5.13 3.26 -21.39
C GLN A 88 -5.91 2.13 -20.71
N GLU A 89 -5.83 0.92 -21.26
CA GLU A 89 -6.46 -0.28 -20.69
C GLU A 89 -5.89 -0.58 -19.28
N LEU A 90 -4.57 -0.49 -19.09
CA LEU A 90 -3.93 -0.69 -17.79
C LEU A 90 -4.35 0.35 -16.75
N SER A 91 -4.50 1.62 -17.14
CA SER A 91 -5.00 2.67 -16.24
C SER A 91 -6.43 2.37 -15.80
N GLN A 92 -7.34 2.05 -16.74
CA GLN A 92 -8.73 1.69 -16.42
C GLN A 92 -8.83 0.44 -15.53
N LEU A 93 -8.04 -0.60 -15.81
CA LEU A 93 -8.00 -1.82 -14.99
C LEU A 93 -7.42 -1.55 -13.60
N GLY A 94 -6.45 -0.64 -13.48
CA GLY A 94 -5.87 -0.21 -12.20
C GLY A 94 -6.90 0.50 -11.32
N THR A 95 -7.59 1.50 -11.85
CA THR A 95 -8.67 2.21 -11.14
C THR A 95 -9.75 1.22 -10.68
N GLY A 96 -10.23 0.36 -11.59
CA GLY A 96 -11.27 -0.62 -11.27
C GLY A 96 -10.82 -1.71 -10.28
N PHE A 97 -9.51 -1.99 -10.19
CA PHE A 97 -8.96 -2.87 -9.16
C PHE A 97 -9.02 -2.21 -7.78
N GLU A 98 -8.58 -0.95 -7.67
CA GLU A 98 -8.55 -0.19 -6.41
C GLU A 98 -9.97 0.06 -5.87
N GLU A 99 -10.90 0.46 -6.74
CA GLU A 99 -12.32 0.64 -6.38
C GLU A 99 -12.94 -0.66 -5.86
N ALA A 100 -12.70 -1.80 -6.50
CA ALA A 100 -13.22 -3.09 -6.05
C ALA A 100 -12.68 -3.51 -4.68
N VAL A 101 -11.41 -3.20 -4.37
CA VAL A 101 -10.83 -3.45 -3.04
C VAL A 101 -11.45 -2.56 -1.97
N LEU A 102 -11.69 -1.29 -2.29
CA LEU A 102 -12.36 -0.34 -1.40
C LEU A 102 -13.80 -0.79 -1.10
N ASP A 103 -14.58 -1.05 -2.14
CA ASP A 103 -15.99 -1.45 -2.03
C ASP A 103 -16.14 -2.78 -1.26
N ALA A 104 -15.28 -3.78 -1.53
CA ALA A 104 -15.27 -5.02 -0.76
C ALA A 104 -14.94 -4.79 0.73
N GLY A 105 -14.06 -3.83 1.02
CA GLY A 105 -13.73 -3.45 2.40
C GLY A 105 -14.87 -2.74 3.13
N GLU A 106 -15.58 -1.85 2.43
CA GLU A 106 -16.71 -1.07 2.98
C GLU A 106 -17.99 -1.90 3.15
N ALA A 107 -18.25 -2.81 2.22
CA ALA A 107 -19.50 -3.56 2.19
C ALA A 107 -19.58 -4.65 3.30
N TRP A 108 -18.44 -5.16 3.80
CA TRP A 108 -18.44 -6.10 4.91
C TRP A 108 -18.43 -5.39 6.27
N HIS A 109 -19.40 -5.73 7.12
CA HIS A 109 -19.42 -5.35 8.53
C HIS A 109 -20.20 -6.38 9.36
N GLU A 110 -19.87 -6.49 10.63
CA GLU A 110 -20.58 -7.32 11.60
C GLU A 110 -21.00 -6.45 12.79
N HIS A 111 -22.31 -6.28 12.97
CA HIS A 111 -22.89 -5.55 14.10
C HIS A 111 -23.01 -6.47 15.31
N VAL A 112 -22.39 -6.08 16.42
CA VAL A 112 -22.32 -6.87 17.65
C VAL A 112 -22.93 -6.06 18.79
N THR A 113 -23.95 -6.63 19.43
CA THR A 113 -24.63 -6.04 20.59
C THR A 113 -24.38 -6.81 21.88
N ASP A 114 -23.93 -8.07 21.79
CA ASP A 114 -23.55 -8.88 22.93
C ASP A 114 -22.07 -8.70 23.25
N GLU A 115 -21.76 -8.09 24.39
CA GLU A 115 -20.39 -7.81 24.81
C GLU A 115 -19.54 -9.08 24.98
N ARG A 116 -20.17 -10.24 25.20
CA ARG A 116 -19.48 -11.53 25.36
C ARG A 116 -18.80 -11.98 24.07
N ASP A 117 -19.31 -11.56 22.91
CA ASP A 117 -18.69 -11.89 21.63
C ASP A 117 -17.35 -11.15 21.41
N LEU A 118 -17.08 -10.12 22.23
CA LEU A 118 -15.88 -9.29 22.20
C LEU A 118 -14.91 -9.58 23.34
N ASP A 119 -15.08 -10.70 24.06
CA ASP A 119 -14.18 -11.13 25.12
C ASP A 119 -12.72 -11.17 24.64
N GLY A 120 -11.81 -10.74 25.51
CA GLY A 120 -10.38 -10.60 25.20
C GLY A 120 -9.97 -9.30 24.52
N LEU A 121 -10.89 -8.59 23.84
CA LEU A 121 -10.57 -7.29 23.24
C LEU A 121 -10.21 -6.25 24.32
N PRO A 122 -9.09 -5.51 24.18
CA PRO A 122 -8.74 -4.45 25.11
C PRO A 122 -9.77 -3.31 25.04
N PRO A 123 -9.92 -2.52 26.12
CA PRO A 123 -10.86 -1.41 26.17
C PRO A 123 -10.71 -0.47 24.97
N SER A 124 -9.46 -0.18 24.60
CA SER A 124 -9.19 0.74 23.51
C SER A 124 -9.59 0.22 22.12
N ALA A 125 -9.65 -1.11 21.93
CA ALA A 125 -10.23 -1.71 20.73
C ALA A 125 -11.76 -1.63 20.76
N ARG A 126 -12.38 -1.88 21.91
CA ARG A 126 -13.84 -1.77 22.09
C ARG A 126 -14.32 -0.34 21.78
N ASP A 127 -13.56 0.68 22.21
CA ASP A 127 -13.86 2.09 21.90
C ASP A 127 -13.88 2.39 20.40
N ILE A 128 -12.94 1.80 19.64
CA ILE A 128 -12.87 1.92 18.17
C ILE A 128 -14.09 1.25 17.52
N LEU A 129 -14.44 0.02 17.93
CA LEU A 129 -15.60 -0.66 17.36
C LEU A 129 -16.91 0.08 17.70
N ALA A 130 -17.01 0.66 18.89
CA ALA A 130 -18.14 1.49 19.28
C ALA A 130 -18.18 2.82 18.49
N SER A 131 -17.03 3.41 18.13
CA SER A 131 -17.01 4.60 17.27
C SER A 131 -17.51 4.28 15.87
N TYR A 132 -17.13 3.14 15.31
CA TYR A 132 -17.63 2.69 14.01
C TYR A 132 -19.14 2.42 14.03
N ALA A 133 -19.68 1.87 15.12
CA ALA A 133 -21.12 1.72 15.28
C ALA A 133 -21.83 3.09 15.27
N ARG A 134 -21.33 4.05 16.04
CA ARG A 134 -21.88 5.43 16.07
C ARG A 134 -21.81 6.12 14.71
N GLU A 135 -20.70 5.97 13.97
CA GLU A 135 -20.56 6.48 12.60
C GLU A 135 -21.64 5.91 11.66
N ALA A 136 -21.99 4.63 11.84
CA ALA A 136 -23.03 3.95 11.07
C ALA A 136 -24.46 4.17 11.63
N GLY A 137 -24.62 4.95 12.71
CA GLY A 137 -25.92 5.15 13.36
C GLY A 137 -26.46 3.90 14.08
N LEU A 138 -25.58 3.00 14.51
CA LEU A 138 -25.90 1.76 15.22
C LEU A 138 -25.47 1.86 16.69
N ASP A 139 -26.21 1.18 17.57
CA ASP A 139 -25.82 0.99 18.97
C ASP A 139 -24.77 -0.14 19.10
N GLY A 140 -24.11 -0.27 20.25
CA GLY A 140 -23.15 -1.36 20.49
C GLY A 140 -21.84 -1.20 19.71
N PHE A 141 -21.43 -2.24 19.00
CA PHE A 141 -20.11 -2.32 18.35
C PHE A 141 -20.24 -2.73 16.88
N LEU A 142 -19.39 -2.17 16.03
CA LEU A 142 -19.34 -2.51 14.62
C LEU A 142 -17.94 -2.94 14.23
N ILE A 143 -17.83 -4.20 13.81
CA ILE A 143 -16.58 -4.75 13.27
C ILE A 143 -16.60 -4.49 11.77
N THR A 144 -15.59 -3.78 11.28
CA THR A 144 -15.40 -3.47 9.86
C THR A 144 -14.09 -4.07 9.37
N LEU A 145 -13.86 -4.08 8.06
CA LEU A 145 -12.56 -4.43 7.49
C LEU A 145 -11.58 -3.26 7.51
N ARG A 146 -11.77 -2.24 8.37
CA ARG A 146 -10.72 -1.24 8.62
C ARG A 146 -9.59 -1.91 9.41
N GLN A 147 -8.34 -1.70 8.98
CA GLN A 147 -7.17 -2.41 9.54
C GLN A 147 -7.10 -2.41 11.08
N PRO A 148 -7.40 -1.31 11.80
CA PRO A 148 -7.38 -1.34 13.27
C PRO A 148 -8.37 -2.33 13.89
N ALA A 149 -9.59 -2.46 13.35
CA ALA A 149 -10.58 -3.42 13.84
C ALA A 149 -10.15 -4.86 13.55
N VAL A 150 -9.68 -5.13 12.33
CA VAL A 150 -9.20 -6.47 11.93
C VAL A 150 -8.02 -6.90 12.81
N GLN A 151 -7.03 -6.02 13.00
CA GLN A 151 -5.88 -6.30 13.85
C GLN A 151 -6.30 -6.56 15.30
N ALA A 152 -7.19 -5.74 15.86
CA ALA A 152 -7.65 -5.93 17.22
C ALA A 152 -8.36 -7.27 17.41
N VAL A 153 -9.27 -7.64 16.50
CA VAL A 153 -9.98 -8.93 16.55
C VAL A 153 -9.02 -10.10 16.42
N LEU A 154 -8.16 -10.12 15.40
CA LEU A 154 -7.26 -11.26 15.17
C LEU A 154 -6.20 -11.43 16.25
N THR A 155 -5.83 -10.34 16.94
CA THR A 155 -4.79 -10.35 17.98
C THR A 155 -5.36 -10.64 19.37
N HIS A 156 -6.57 -10.16 19.69
CA HIS A 156 -7.04 -10.14 21.08
C HIS A 156 -8.37 -10.87 21.32
N ALA A 157 -9.24 -11.03 20.32
CA ALA A 157 -10.56 -11.62 20.56
C ALA A 157 -10.41 -13.10 20.96
N ASP A 158 -10.93 -13.47 22.13
CA ASP A 158 -10.90 -14.86 22.61
C ASP A 158 -11.91 -15.74 21.86
N ASN A 159 -12.96 -15.14 21.30
CA ASN A 159 -13.92 -15.81 20.42
C ASN A 159 -13.26 -16.24 19.09
N ARG A 160 -12.90 -17.53 18.99
CA ARG A 160 -12.26 -18.11 17.80
C ARG A 160 -13.12 -18.00 16.54
N ALA A 161 -14.44 -18.17 16.66
CA ALA A 161 -15.34 -18.09 15.50
C ALA A 161 -15.40 -16.66 14.96
N LEU A 162 -15.32 -15.65 15.84
CA LEU A 162 -15.21 -14.26 15.41
C LEU A 162 -13.89 -14.02 14.66
N ARG A 163 -12.76 -14.51 15.18
CA ARG A 163 -11.46 -14.41 14.48
C ARG A 163 -11.52 -15.06 13.10
N GLU A 164 -12.12 -16.24 12.99
CA GLU A 164 -12.28 -16.95 11.72
C GLU A 164 -13.09 -16.13 10.70
N ARG A 165 -14.26 -15.60 11.09
CA ARG A 165 -15.09 -14.77 10.20
C ARG A 165 -14.35 -13.52 9.71
N VAL A 166 -13.71 -12.79 10.62
CA VAL A 166 -12.94 -11.58 10.29
C VAL A 166 -11.73 -11.90 9.42
N TYR A 167 -11.00 -12.97 9.75
CA TYR A 167 -9.86 -13.42 8.95
C TYR A 167 -10.30 -13.79 7.52
N TRP A 168 -11.37 -14.57 7.39
CA TRP A 168 -11.89 -14.99 6.09
C TRP A 168 -12.29 -13.77 5.28
N ALA A 169 -13.14 -12.91 5.84
CA ALA A 169 -13.59 -11.68 5.18
C ALA A 169 -12.41 -10.80 4.72
N TRP A 170 -11.41 -10.57 5.58
CA TRP A 170 -10.24 -9.74 5.24
C TRP A 170 -9.36 -10.32 4.13
N ASN A 171 -9.10 -11.63 4.17
CA ASN A 171 -8.18 -12.30 3.23
C ASN A 171 -8.82 -12.64 1.88
N THR A 172 -10.15 -12.60 1.79
CA THR A 172 -10.89 -12.86 0.54
C THR A 172 -11.53 -11.60 -0.05
N ARG A 173 -11.13 -10.40 0.40
CA ARG A 173 -11.62 -9.15 -0.18
C ARG A 173 -11.36 -9.10 -1.68
N ALA A 174 -12.35 -8.63 -2.42
CA ALA A 174 -12.29 -8.46 -3.88
C ALA A 174 -11.85 -9.74 -4.62
N SER A 175 -12.36 -10.89 -4.19
CA SER A 175 -12.04 -12.21 -4.76
C SER A 175 -13.29 -13.00 -5.14
N ASP A 176 -13.07 -14.12 -5.82
CA ASP A 176 -14.07 -15.15 -6.11
C ASP A 176 -14.43 -15.99 -4.88
N GLN A 177 -13.81 -15.72 -3.72
CA GLN A 177 -14.03 -16.40 -2.45
C GLN A 177 -14.55 -15.41 -1.40
N GLY A 178 -15.04 -15.92 -0.27
CA GLY A 178 -15.42 -15.08 0.86
C GLY A 178 -16.92 -14.86 1.05
N PRO A 179 -17.29 -14.02 2.04
CA PRO A 179 -18.68 -13.64 2.28
C PRO A 179 -19.32 -12.84 1.12
N GLN A 180 -18.50 -12.26 0.24
CA GLN A 180 -18.91 -11.44 -0.92
C GLN A 180 -18.34 -11.99 -2.24
N ALA A 181 -18.18 -13.32 -2.29
CA ALA A 181 -17.58 -14.02 -3.42
C ALA A 181 -18.19 -13.60 -4.76
N GLY A 182 -17.35 -13.15 -5.68
CA GLY A 182 -17.74 -12.82 -7.05
C GLY A 182 -18.37 -11.42 -7.25
N GLU A 183 -18.72 -10.70 -6.19
CA GLU A 183 -19.32 -9.36 -6.29
C GLU A 183 -18.29 -8.29 -6.70
N TYR A 184 -17.11 -8.36 -6.08
CA TYR A 184 -15.99 -7.42 -6.31
C TYR A 184 -14.74 -8.12 -6.85
N ASP A 185 -14.91 -9.27 -7.53
CA ASP A 185 -13.77 -10.12 -7.91
C ASP A 185 -12.78 -9.43 -8.85
N ASN A 186 -11.51 -9.42 -8.45
CA ASN A 186 -10.39 -8.87 -9.19
C ASN A 186 -9.57 -9.90 -9.98
N SER A 187 -9.91 -11.19 -9.89
CA SER A 187 -9.13 -12.28 -10.53
C SER A 187 -8.96 -12.07 -12.04
N ALA A 188 -10.04 -11.74 -12.74
CA ALA A 188 -9.99 -11.46 -14.18
C ALA A 188 -9.20 -10.18 -14.51
N ARG A 189 -9.35 -9.12 -13.70
CA ARG A 189 -8.58 -7.86 -13.88
C ARG A 189 -7.09 -8.10 -13.72
N ILE A 190 -6.68 -8.86 -12.69
CA ILE A 190 -5.26 -9.22 -12.46
C ILE A 190 -4.69 -9.96 -13.68
N ALA A 191 -5.40 -10.97 -14.19
CA ALA A 191 -4.95 -11.73 -15.36
C ALA A 191 -4.75 -10.82 -16.60
N GLN A 192 -5.69 -9.91 -16.85
CA GLN A 192 -5.60 -8.93 -17.95
C GLN A 192 -4.44 -7.95 -17.75
N ILE A 193 -4.26 -7.42 -16.52
CA ILE A 193 -3.14 -6.53 -16.19
C ILE A 193 -1.80 -7.22 -16.45
N LEU A 194 -1.65 -8.48 -16.05
CA LEU A 194 -0.40 -9.24 -16.27
C LEU A 194 -0.14 -9.48 -17.76
N ALA A 195 -1.16 -9.87 -18.53
CA ALA A 195 -1.04 -10.06 -19.97
C ALA A 195 -0.64 -8.77 -20.70
N LEU A 196 -1.31 -7.65 -20.38
CA LEU A 196 -1.04 -6.34 -20.97
C LEU A 196 0.35 -5.80 -20.59
N ARG A 197 0.79 -5.99 -19.34
CA ARG A 197 2.15 -5.63 -18.91
C ARG A 197 3.22 -6.44 -19.65
N HIS A 198 2.97 -7.74 -19.88
CA HIS A 198 3.88 -8.57 -20.65
C HIS A 198 3.94 -8.15 -22.12
N GLU A 199 2.80 -7.88 -22.75
CA GLU A 199 2.73 -7.39 -24.13
C GLU A 199 3.47 -6.04 -24.28
N ALA A 200 3.25 -5.10 -23.35
CA ALA A 200 3.95 -3.81 -23.36
C ALA A 200 5.48 -3.97 -23.27
N ALA A 201 5.96 -4.89 -22.44
CA ALA A 201 7.38 -5.20 -22.33
C ALA A 201 7.97 -5.76 -23.64
N GLN A 202 7.26 -6.71 -24.27
CA GLN A 202 7.68 -7.28 -25.55
C GLN A 202 7.73 -6.25 -26.67
N LEU A 203 6.76 -5.32 -26.72
CA LEU A 203 6.77 -4.23 -27.70
C LEU A 203 8.03 -3.35 -27.57
N LEU A 204 8.51 -3.15 -26.35
CA LEU A 204 9.72 -2.38 -26.06
C LEU A 204 11.02 -3.19 -26.16
N GLY A 205 10.94 -4.48 -26.49
CA GLY A 205 12.09 -5.36 -26.66
C GLY A 205 12.65 -5.97 -25.37
N PHE A 206 11.86 -5.99 -24.29
CA PHE A 206 12.19 -6.72 -23.05
C PHE A 206 11.57 -8.12 -23.07
N ALA A 207 12.17 -9.07 -22.33
CA ALA A 207 11.65 -10.43 -22.26
C ALA A 207 10.32 -10.50 -21.47
N ASP A 208 10.20 -9.69 -20.42
CA ASP A 208 9.02 -9.64 -19.56
C ASP A 208 8.86 -8.29 -18.84
N ALA A 209 7.75 -8.17 -18.10
CA ALA A 209 7.41 -6.96 -17.36
C ALA A 209 8.36 -6.67 -16.19
N ALA A 210 9.06 -7.67 -15.64
CA ALA A 210 10.03 -7.46 -14.57
C ALA A 210 11.30 -6.82 -15.12
N GLU A 211 11.81 -7.28 -16.27
CA GLU A 211 12.94 -6.62 -16.95
C GLU A 211 12.61 -5.17 -17.32
N LEU A 212 11.42 -4.92 -17.91
CA LEU A 212 10.97 -3.56 -18.20
C LEU A 212 10.94 -2.71 -16.91
N SER A 213 10.42 -3.26 -15.82
CA SER A 213 10.31 -2.56 -14.54
C SER A 213 11.66 -2.31 -13.86
N LEU A 214 12.71 -3.05 -14.21
CA LEU A 214 14.06 -2.83 -13.69
C LEU A 214 14.83 -1.77 -14.47
N ALA A 215 14.40 -1.42 -15.68
CA ALA A 215 15.12 -0.51 -16.57
C ALA A 215 15.35 0.89 -15.99
N ASP A 216 14.57 1.31 -14.99
CA ASP A 216 14.69 2.59 -14.27
C ASP A 216 15.06 2.42 -12.78
N LYS A 217 15.38 1.19 -12.32
CA LYS A 217 15.70 0.87 -10.92
C LYS A 217 17.19 0.63 -10.71
N MET A 218 17.60 0.58 -9.44
CA MET A 218 19.00 0.35 -9.05
C MET A 218 19.46 -1.10 -9.27
N ALA A 219 18.54 -2.08 -9.19
CA ALA A 219 18.90 -3.48 -9.37
C ALA A 219 19.22 -3.76 -10.85
N PRO A 220 20.36 -4.41 -11.15
CA PRO A 220 20.88 -4.49 -12.52
C PRO A 220 20.07 -5.43 -13.42
N ASP A 221 19.51 -6.50 -12.86
CA ASP A 221 18.76 -7.52 -13.60
C ASP A 221 17.85 -8.36 -12.68
N VAL A 222 16.97 -9.15 -13.31
CA VAL A 222 15.99 -10.01 -12.62
C VAL A 222 16.69 -11.12 -11.82
N ALA A 223 17.83 -11.63 -12.31
CA ALA A 223 18.57 -12.70 -11.65
C ALA A 223 19.15 -12.24 -10.30
N THR A 224 19.65 -11.01 -10.23
CA THR A 224 20.17 -10.37 -9.03
C THR A 224 19.07 -10.18 -7.99
N VAL A 225 17.89 -9.69 -8.41
CA VAL A 225 16.72 -9.56 -7.52
C VAL A 225 16.30 -10.93 -6.98
N ARG A 226 16.20 -11.94 -7.85
CA ARG A 226 15.84 -13.31 -7.45
C ARG A 226 16.85 -13.90 -6.48
N ALA A 227 18.15 -13.80 -6.77
CA ALA A 227 19.20 -14.31 -5.89
C ALA A 227 19.16 -13.67 -4.50
N PHE A 228 18.93 -12.36 -4.43
CA PHE A 228 18.77 -11.65 -3.15
C PHE A 228 17.58 -12.17 -2.34
N LEU A 229 16.40 -12.32 -2.99
CA LEU A 229 15.19 -12.82 -2.33
C LEU A 229 15.34 -14.29 -1.90
N ASP A 230 15.95 -15.13 -2.73
CA ASP A 230 16.17 -16.54 -2.44
C ASP A 230 17.15 -16.73 -1.26
N ASP A 231 18.25 -15.94 -1.19
CA ASP A 231 19.17 -15.93 -0.04
C ASP A 231 18.45 -15.49 1.25
N LEU A 232 17.60 -14.46 1.18
CA LEU A 232 16.79 -14.02 2.32
C LEU A 232 15.87 -15.15 2.82
N VAL A 233 15.15 -15.81 1.91
CA VAL A 233 14.28 -16.94 2.26
C VAL A 233 15.09 -18.10 2.85
N GLN A 234 16.25 -18.43 2.28
CA GLN A 234 17.12 -19.49 2.79
C GLN A 234 17.56 -19.23 4.23
N ARG A 235 17.90 -17.99 4.57
CA ARG A 235 18.33 -17.59 5.93
C ARG A 235 17.18 -17.49 6.92
N ALA A 236 16.02 -16.97 6.49
CA ALA A 236 14.88 -16.75 7.37
C ALA A 236 14.04 -18.01 7.64
N ARG A 237 13.99 -18.95 6.67
CA ARG A 237 13.10 -20.13 6.74
C ARG A 237 13.36 -21.06 7.92
N PRO A 238 14.60 -21.39 8.32
CA PRO A 238 14.85 -22.23 9.50
C PRO A 238 14.25 -21.59 10.76
N ARG A 239 14.51 -20.30 10.97
CA ARG A 239 13.99 -19.56 12.11
C ARG A 239 12.45 -19.49 12.11
N GLY A 240 11.85 -19.19 10.96
CA GLY A 240 10.39 -19.18 10.84
C GLY A 240 9.73 -20.54 11.10
N ARG A 241 10.40 -21.65 10.77
CA ARG A 241 9.93 -23.00 11.12
C ARG A 241 10.00 -23.24 12.63
N GLU A 242 11.12 -22.89 13.27
CA GLU A 242 11.26 -23.00 14.73
C GLU A 242 10.19 -22.20 15.47
N GLU A 243 9.96 -20.94 15.07
CA GLU A 243 8.95 -20.07 15.68
C GLU A 243 7.55 -20.62 15.49
N ARG A 244 7.22 -21.15 14.30
CA ARG A 244 5.93 -21.78 14.04
C ARG A 244 5.70 -23.02 14.90
N GLU A 245 6.69 -23.90 15.00
CA GLU A 245 6.55 -25.12 15.82
C GLU A 245 6.51 -24.78 17.32
N ALA A 246 7.26 -23.78 17.77
CA ALA A 246 7.16 -23.27 19.15
C ALA A 246 5.77 -22.70 19.45
N LEU A 247 5.18 -21.96 18.49
CA LEU A 247 3.83 -21.41 18.63
C LEU A 247 2.77 -22.53 18.67
N ARG A 248 2.89 -23.54 17.80
CA ARG A 248 2.00 -24.72 17.81
C ARG A 248 2.08 -25.49 19.12
N ALA A 249 3.29 -25.72 19.63
CA ALA A 249 3.49 -26.40 20.90
C ALA A 249 2.85 -25.62 22.06
N TYR A 250 3.05 -24.31 22.10
CA TYR A 250 2.42 -23.44 23.10
C TYR A 250 0.88 -23.45 22.99
N ALA A 251 0.34 -23.30 21.78
CA ALA A 251 -1.10 -23.29 21.55
C ALA A 251 -1.76 -24.61 22.00
N ALA A 252 -1.12 -25.75 21.71
CA ALA A 252 -1.60 -27.06 22.14
C ALA A 252 -1.53 -27.26 23.67
N ALA A 253 -0.45 -26.83 24.31
CA ALA A 253 -0.21 -27.06 25.73
C ALA A 253 -0.99 -26.09 26.63
N GLU A 254 -1.01 -24.80 26.29
CA GLU A 254 -1.46 -23.72 27.19
C GLU A 254 -2.80 -23.10 26.77
N LEU A 255 -3.19 -23.21 25.49
CA LEU A 255 -4.40 -22.56 24.95
C LEU A 255 -5.50 -23.55 24.56
N ALA A 256 -5.31 -24.85 24.85
CA ALA A 256 -6.21 -25.93 24.44
C ALA A 256 -6.52 -25.92 22.92
N LEU A 257 -5.54 -25.49 22.11
CA LEU A 257 -5.68 -25.29 20.67
C LEU A 257 -4.68 -26.19 19.91
N PRO A 258 -4.97 -27.50 19.79
CA PRO A 258 -4.05 -28.45 19.13
C PRO A 258 -3.98 -28.26 17.61
N ASN A 259 -5.01 -27.67 17.00
CA ASN A 259 -5.05 -27.32 15.59
C ASN A 259 -4.99 -25.80 15.42
N LEU A 260 -3.78 -25.28 15.23
CA LEU A 260 -3.52 -23.85 15.03
C LEU A 260 -3.76 -23.48 13.55
N GLU A 261 -4.85 -22.76 13.29
CA GLU A 261 -5.22 -22.25 11.96
C GLU A 261 -4.72 -20.82 11.75
N SER A 262 -4.82 -20.30 10.53
CA SER A 262 -4.30 -18.97 10.17
C SER A 262 -4.92 -17.82 10.99
N TRP A 263 -6.21 -17.92 11.34
CA TRP A 263 -6.91 -16.94 12.20
C TRP A 263 -6.58 -17.07 13.69
N ASP A 264 -5.80 -18.08 14.07
CA ASP A 264 -5.34 -18.27 15.44
C ASP A 264 -3.91 -17.74 15.67
N VAL A 265 -3.14 -17.52 14.61
CA VAL A 265 -1.69 -17.22 14.70
C VAL A 265 -1.43 -15.94 15.51
N ALA A 266 -2.08 -14.83 15.16
CA ALA A 266 -1.86 -13.55 15.83
C ALA A 266 -2.28 -13.62 17.31
N TRP A 267 -3.46 -14.16 17.59
CA TRP A 267 -3.96 -14.37 18.95
C TRP A 267 -3.05 -15.26 19.80
N ALA A 268 -2.65 -16.43 19.29
CA ALA A 268 -1.76 -17.32 20.02
C ALA A 268 -0.36 -16.71 20.22
N ALA A 269 0.15 -15.97 19.23
CA ALA A 269 1.43 -15.29 19.33
C ALA A 269 1.38 -14.19 20.40
N GLU A 270 0.28 -13.46 20.52
CA GLU A 270 0.09 -12.47 21.56
C GLU A 270 0.01 -13.10 22.95
N LYS A 271 -0.75 -14.20 23.12
CA LYS A 271 -0.77 -14.94 24.39
C LYS A 271 0.63 -15.45 24.75
N LEU A 272 1.40 -15.95 23.78
CA LEU A 272 2.78 -16.40 23.98
C LEU A 272 3.72 -15.24 24.38
N ARG A 273 3.58 -14.09 23.72
CA ARG A 273 4.36 -12.88 24.01
C ARG A 273 4.12 -12.38 25.42
N ALA A 274 2.84 -12.29 25.81
CA ALA A 274 2.44 -11.90 27.16
C ALA A 274 3.02 -12.85 28.22
N ALA A 275 2.92 -14.17 27.98
CA ALA A 275 3.44 -15.19 28.89
C ALA A 275 4.97 -15.15 29.03
N ARG A 276 5.72 -14.84 27.96
CA ARG A 276 7.19 -14.85 27.96
C ARG A 276 7.83 -13.55 28.45
N HIS A 277 7.21 -12.41 28.13
CA HIS A 277 7.88 -11.12 28.25
C HIS A 277 7.22 -10.17 29.24
N ALA A 278 6.07 -10.54 29.84
CA ALA A 278 5.31 -9.68 30.75
C ALA A 278 5.10 -8.25 30.21
N LEU A 279 5.06 -8.11 28.88
CA LEU A 279 4.87 -6.87 28.16
C LEU A 279 3.48 -6.87 27.56
N ASP A 280 2.62 -6.02 28.09
CA ASP A 280 1.26 -5.79 27.61
C ASP A 280 1.25 -4.54 26.72
N GLU A 281 0.73 -4.67 25.49
CA GLU A 281 0.68 -3.54 24.54
C GLU A 281 -0.24 -2.43 25.05
N GLU A 282 -1.31 -2.78 25.76
CA GLU A 282 -2.24 -1.80 26.34
C GLU A 282 -1.55 -1.00 27.46
N GLN A 283 -0.60 -1.61 28.18
CA GLN A 283 0.22 -0.90 29.18
C GLN A 283 1.23 0.06 28.54
N LEU A 284 1.65 -0.20 27.30
CA LEU A 284 2.56 0.68 26.56
C LEU A 284 1.83 1.85 25.90
N LYS A 285 0.55 1.70 25.55
CA LYS A 285 -0.24 2.71 24.83
C LYS A 285 -0.21 4.11 25.47
N PRO A 286 -0.32 4.28 26.80
CA PRO A 286 -0.21 5.60 27.45
C PRO A 286 1.15 6.30 27.27
N TYR A 287 2.20 5.56 26.87
CA TYR A 287 3.55 6.10 26.64
C TYR A 287 3.78 6.57 25.19
N PHE A 288 2.87 6.24 24.27
CA PHE A 288 2.96 6.66 22.86
C PHE A 288 1.79 7.53 22.37
N PRO A 289 1.35 8.56 23.12
CA PRO A 289 0.38 9.51 22.61
C PRO A 289 0.95 10.29 21.40
N LEU A 290 0.11 10.44 20.37
CA LEU A 290 0.52 11.02 19.08
C LEU A 290 1.27 12.37 19.20
N PRO A 291 0.84 13.35 20.02
CA PRO A 291 1.57 14.61 20.16
C PRO A 291 3.02 14.41 20.62
N GLN A 292 3.24 13.54 21.61
CA GLN A 292 4.57 13.27 22.18
C GLN A 292 5.46 12.49 21.19
N VAL A 293 4.87 11.59 20.40
CA VAL A 293 5.58 10.89 19.32
C VAL A 293 6.04 11.89 18.25
N LEU A 294 5.18 12.84 17.88
CA LEU A 294 5.51 13.89 16.92
C LEU A 294 6.58 14.84 17.46
N ASP A 295 6.49 15.26 18.73
CA ASP A 295 7.52 16.06 19.38
C ASP A 295 8.89 15.35 19.38
N GLY A 296 8.90 14.05 19.66
CA GLY A 296 10.09 13.20 19.60
C GLY A 296 10.68 13.14 18.18
N LEU A 297 9.82 12.94 17.16
CA LEU A 297 10.23 12.96 15.75
C LEU A 297 10.83 14.32 15.37
N PHE A 298 10.20 15.43 15.76
CA PHE A 298 10.68 16.78 15.46
C PHE A 298 12.02 17.06 16.13
N ALA A 299 12.22 16.59 17.36
CA ALA A 299 13.51 16.69 18.04
C ALA A 299 14.63 15.92 17.29
N ILE A 300 14.32 14.75 16.74
CA ILE A 300 15.27 13.99 15.91
C ILE A 300 15.59 14.76 14.63
N LEU A 301 14.59 15.30 13.94
CA LEU A 301 14.78 16.09 12.72
C LEU A 301 15.66 17.32 12.97
N ALA A 302 15.41 18.04 14.05
CA ALA A 302 16.23 19.18 14.46
C ALA A 302 17.68 18.76 14.77
N ARG A 303 17.87 17.65 15.48
CA ARG A 303 19.21 17.18 15.87
C ARG A 303 20.03 16.66 14.69
N VAL A 304 19.40 15.94 13.76
CA VAL A 304 20.10 15.26 12.66
C VAL A 304 20.27 16.17 11.45
N PHE A 305 19.26 16.98 11.13
CA PHE A 305 19.22 17.78 9.90
C PHE A 305 19.23 19.29 10.16
N GLY A 306 19.14 19.74 11.41
CA GLY A 306 19.06 21.17 11.72
C GLY A 306 17.75 21.82 11.29
N ILE A 307 16.72 21.04 10.93
CA ILE A 307 15.43 21.57 10.47
C ILE A 307 14.45 21.74 11.64
N SER A 308 13.59 22.75 11.57
CA SER A 308 12.52 22.96 12.55
C SER A 308 11.15 22.98 11.90
N LEU A 309 10.13 22.49 12.61
CA LEU A 309 8.76 22.48 12.16
C LEU A 309 7.92 23.44 13.00
N ARG A 310 7.06 24.23 12.35
CA ARG A 310 6.11 25.13 13.03
C ARG A 310 4.72 24.93 12.45
N GLU A 311 3.71 24.90 13.30
CA GLU A 311 2.30 24.78 12.89
C GLU A 311 1.64 26.16 13.01
N PRO A 312 1.73 27.03 11.98
CA PRO A 312 1.20 28.39 12.07
C PRO A 312 -0.34 28.45 12.09
N GLY A 313 -1.02 27.31 11.88
CA GLY A 313 -2.46 27.26 11.65
C GLY A 313 -2.86 27.88 10.30
N GLY A 314 -4.16 27.86 9.99
CA GLY A 314 -4.75 28.63 8.89
C GLY A 314 -4.53 28.10 7.47
N ALA A 315 -3.93 26.92 7.30
CA ALA A 315 -3.92 26.25 5.99
C ALA A 315 -5.31 25.71 5.64
N SER A 316 -5.71 25.83 4.37
CA SER A 316 -6.88 25.13 3.87
C SER A 316 -6.58 23.64 3.82
N VAL A 317 -7.32 22.85 4.58
CA VAL A 317 -7.17 21.40 4.70
C VAL A 317 -8.46 20.70 4.29
N TRP A 318 -8.36 19.43 3.90
CA TRP A 318 -9.49 18.63 3.42
C TRP A 318 -10.27 17.92 4.53
N HIS A 319 -9.72 17.83 5.75
CA HIS A 319 -10.36 17.20 6.90
C HIS A 319 -9.92 17.89 8.20
N PRO A 320 -10.79 18.04 9.23
CA PRO A 320 -10.46 18.71 10.50
C PRO A 320 -9.28 18.09 11.26
N ASP A 321 -9.01 16.79 11.07
CA ASP A 321 -7.89 16.10 11.75
C ASP A 321 -6.53 16.33 11.07
N VAL A 322 -6.48 17.03 9.92
CA VAL A 322 -5.23 17.30 9.20
C VAL A 322 -4.43 18.36 9.93
N ARG A 323 -3.18 18.02 10.25
CA ARG A 323 -2.18 18.97 10.76
C ARG A 323 -1.30 19.48 9.64
N TYR A 324 -1.05 20.80 9.64
CA TYR A 324 -0.17 21.47 8.68
C TYR A 324 1.04 22.08 9.40
N ALA A 325 2.23 21.77 8.91
CA ALA A 325 3.49 22.31 9.42
C ALA A 325 4.33 22.93 8.30
N GLN A 326 4.93 24.08 8.59
CA GLN A 326 5.99 24.69 7.81
C GLN A 326 7.34 24.14 8.28
N VAL A 327 8.21 23.80 7.33
CA VAL A 327 9.57 23.31 7.60
C VAL A 327 10.54 24.45 7.33
N PHE A 328 11.43 24.70 8.29
CA PHE A 328 12.48 25.70 8.20
C PHE A 328 13.85 25.04 8.28
N ASP A 329 14.82 25.55 7.52
CA ASP A 329 16.22 25.15 7.66
C ASP A 329 16.86 25.69 8.96
N ALA A 330 18.16 25.42 9.14
CA ALA A 330 18.91 25.86 10.31
C ALA A 330 19.01 27.39 10.44
N ASP A 331 18.88 28.12 9.34
CA ASP A 331 18.86 29.58 9.29
C ASP A 331 17.44 30.15 9.49
N GLY A 332 16.43 29.29 9.62
CA GLY A 332 15.04 29.67 9.80
C GLY A 332 14.34 30.11 8.52
N ARG A 333 14.80 29.65 7.36
CA ARG A 333 14.23 29.97 6.05
C ARG A 333 13.21 28.96 5.56
#